data_AF-A0A2P5BVM0-F1
#
_entry.id   AF-A0A2P5BVM0-F1
#
_cell.length_a   1.000
_cell.length_b   1.000
_cell.length_c   1.000
_cell.angle_alpha   90.00
_cell.angle_beta   90.00
_cell.angle_gamma   90.00
#
_symmetry.space_group_name_H-M   'P 1'
#
loop_
_entity.id
_entity.type
_entity.pdbx_description
1 polymer ?
#
loop_
_entity_poly.entity_id
_entity_poly.type
_entity_poly.pdbx_seq_one_letter_code
_entity_poly.pdbx_strand_id
1 'polypeptide(L)' 'MSRVVQEFYANITDGFDEPDSITFHKIFVRNHVYDFSPQVISFFLDVPLRPHDEFEKSFDEDMVAT' A
#
# COMPACT_ATOMS: atom_id res chain seq x y z
N MET A 1 6.63 11.55 15.21
CA MET A 1 6.16 12.17 13.95
C MET A 1 6.92 11.53 12.81
N SER A 2 6.26 10.72 11.98
CA SER A 2 6.86 10.19 10.76
C SER A 2 7.06 11.35 9.79
N ARG A 3 8.30 11.58 9.37
CA ARG A 3 8.63 12.61 8.39
C ARG A 3 8.32 12.03 7.02
N VAL A 4 7.19 12.40 6.43
CA VAL A 4 6.88 12.04 5.04
C VAL A 4 7.99 12.62 4.15
N VAL A 5 8.71 11.74 3.46
CA VAL A 5 9.87 12.11 2.65
C VAL A 5 9.44 12.53 1.24
N GLN A 6 8.34 11.97 0.72
CA GLN A 6 7.81 12.31 -0.60
C GLN A 6 6.34 11.86 -0.75
N GLU A 7 5.51 12.71 -1.36
CA GLU A 7 4.12 12.40 -1.74
C GLU A 7 3.99 12.45 -3.26
N PHE A 8 3.15 11.58 -3.83
CA PHE A 8 2.83 11.63 -5.25
C PHE A 8 1.38 11.21 -5.49
N TYR A 9 0.80 11.72 -6.59
CA TYR A 9 -0.50 11.31 -7.08
C TYR A 9 -0.33 10.27 -8.18
N ALA A 10 -1.13 9.21 -8.11
CA ALA A 10 -1.21 8.18 -9.13
C ALA A 10 -2.67 7.88 -9.46
N ASN A 11 -2.91 7.47 -10.70
CA ASN A 11 -4.24 7.01 -11.09
C ASN A 11 -4.39 5.55 -10.68
N ILE A 12 -5.44 5.27 -9.91
CA ILE A 12 -5.87 3.92 -9.55
C ILE A 12 -7.02 3.54 -10.47
N THR A 13 -6.94 2.36 -11.07
CA THR A 13 -7.97 1.82 -11.97
C THR A 13 -8.94 0.92 -11.20
N ASP A 14 -10.16 0.74 -11.70
CA ASP A 14 -11.21 -0.01 -11.00
C ASP A 14 -10.78 -1.43 -10.58
N GLY A 15 -9.98 -2.13 -11.39
CA GLY A 15 -9.47 -3.46 -11.08
C GLY A 15 -8.15 -3.48 -10.29
N PHE A 16 -7.86 -2.45 -9.48
CA PHE A 16 -6.61 -2.39 -8.71
C PHE A 16 -6.51 -3.48 -7.63
N ASP A 17 -7.64 -3.82 -7.00
CA ASP A 17 -7.72 -4.79 -5.89
C ASP A 17 -8.44 -6.09 -6.31
N GLU A 18 -8.60 -6.31 -7.60
CA GLU A 18 -9.21 -7.51 -8.17
C GLU A 18 -8.11 -8.48 -8.61
N PRO A 19 -7.93 -9.66 -7.98
CA PRO A 19 -6.83 -10.58 -8.29
C PRO A 19 -6.76 -11.05 -9.75
N ASP A 20 -7.92 -11.12 -10.41
CA ASP A 20 -8.05 -11.54 -11.82
C ASP A 20 -7.86 -10.39 -12.81
N SER A 21 -7.71 -9.15 -12.32
CA SER A 21 -7.52 -7.99 -13.17
C SER A 21 -6.08 -7.86 -13.66
N ILE A 22 -5.91 -7.44 -14.91
CA ILE A 22 -4.60 -7.08 -15.48
C ILE A 22 -3.96 -5.88 -14.75
N THR A 23 -4.74 -5.11 -13.99
CA THR A 23 -4.28 -3.96 -13.21
C THR A 23 -4.11 -4.27 -11.72
N PHE A 24 -4.20 -5.55 -11.31
CA PHE A 24 -4.05 -5.93 -9.91
C PHE A 24 -2.73 -5.42 -9.34
N HIS A 25 -2.80 -4.62 -8.27
CA HIS A 25 -1.65 -3.96 -7.64
C HIS A 25 -0.76 -3.20 -8.64
N LYS A 26 -1.36 -2.50 -9.60
CA LYS A 26 -0.63 -1.65 -10.55
C LYS A 26 -1.15 -0.22 -10.54
N ILE A 27 -0.23 0.74 -10.54
CA ILE A 27 -0.54 2.17 -10.62
C ILE A 27 0.01 2.79 -11.90
N PHE A 28 -0.66 3.84 -12.37
CA PHE A 28 -0.23 4.61 -13.53
C PHE A 28 0.36 5.95 -13.10
N VAL A 29 1.65 6.17 -13.40
CA VAL A 29 2.37 7.42 -13.09
C VAL A 29 3.04 7.92 -14.35
N ARG A 30 2.68 9.14 -14.80
CA ARG A 30 3.29 9.81 -15.97
C ARG A 30 3.42 8.89 -17.20
N ASN A 31 2.32 8.21 -17.56
CA ASN A 31 2.24 7.30 -18.69
C ASN A 31 3.08 6.00 -18.56
N HIS A 32 3.47 5.65 -17.33
CA HIS A 32 4.17 4.40 -17.02
C HIS A 32 3.37 3.59 -15.99
N VAL A 33 3.47 2.27 -16.08
CA VAL A 33 2.85 1.32 -15.15
C VAL A 33 3.89 0.84 -14.16
N TYR A 34 3.55 0.88 -12.88
CA TYR A 34 4.39 0.38 -11.80
C TYR A 34 3.65 -0.65 -10.98
N ASP A 35 4.37 -1.67 -10.53
CA ASP A 35 3.89 -2.58 -9.49
C ASP A 35 3.79 -1.82 -8.17
N PHE A 36 2.65 -1.94 -7.52
CA PHE A 36 2.31 -1.27 -6.28
C PHE A 36 1.60 -2.25 -5.36
N SER A 37 2.41 -3.03 -4.66
CA SER A 37 1.97 -3.99 -3.65
C SER A 37 2.63 -3.70 -2.31
N PRO A 38 2.06 -4.17 -1.19
CA PRO A 38 2.69 -4.05 0.13
C PRO A 38 4.14 -4.54 0.16
N GLN A 39 4.46 -5.61 -0.59
CA GLN A 39 5.81 -6.18 -0.72
C GLN A 39 6.79 -5.22 -1.40
N VAL A 40 6.37 -4.57 -2.49
CA VAL A 40 7.19 -3.60 -3.22
C VAL A 40 7.47 -2.38 -2.34
N ILE A 41 6.44 -1.91 -1.62
CA ILE A 41 6.57 -0.78 -0.69
C ILE A 41 7.49 -1.14 0.48
N SER A 42 7.32 -2.34 1.07
CA SER A 42 8.14 -2.77 2.20
C SER A 42 9.60 -2.92 1.83
N PHE A 43 9.87 -3.48 0.66
CA PHE A 43 11.23 -3.60 0.11
C PHE A 43 11.86 -2.21 -0.12
N PHE A 44 11.13 -1.28 -0.72
CA PHE A 44 11.64 0.07 -0.99
C PHE A 44 11.93 0.85 0.30
N LEU A 45 11.08 0.70 1.32
CA LEU A 45 11.22 1.39 2.60
C LEU A 45 12.14 0.68 3.59
N ASP A 46 12.67 -0.50 3.24
CA ASP A 46 13.46 -1.37 4.12
C ASP A 46 12.74 -1.66 5.46
N VAL A 47 11.44 -1.93 5.37
CA VAL A 47 10.60 -2.28 6.53
C VAL A 47 10.16 -3.74 6.46
N PRO A 48 10.06 -4.44 7.60
CA PRO A 48 9.57 -5.80 7.62
C PRO A 48 8.09 -5.83 7.20
N LEU A 49 7.78 -6.65 6.20
CA LEU A 49 6.41 -6.94 5.80
C LEU A 49 5.74 -7.74 6.92
N ARG A 50 4.74 -7.16 7.58
CA ARG A 50 3.92 -7.87 8.56
C ARG A 50 2.71 -8.50 7.88
N PRO A 51 2.25 -9.68 8.33
CA PRO A 51 0.97 -10.23 7.92
C PRO A 51 -0.16 -9.24 8.18
N HIS A 52 -1.15 -9.20 7.28
CA HIS A 52 -2.30 -8.28 7.39
C HIS A 52 -3.06 -8.47 8.72
N ASP A 53 -3.17 -9.71 9.19
CA ASP A 53 -3.83 -10.11 10.44
C ASP A 53 -3.22 -9.45 11.70
N GLU A 54 -1.93 -9.08 11.66
CA GLU A 54 -1.28 -8.39 12.78
C GLU A 54 -1.55 -6.89 12.80
N PHE A 55 -1.96 -6.32 11.65
CA PHE A 55 -2.18 -4.89 11.48
C PHE A 55 -3.57 -4.46 11.96
N GLU A 56 -4.63 -5.23 11.62
CA GLU A 56 -5.99 -4.97 12.11
C GLU A 56 -6.05 -4.97 13.64
N LYS A 57 -5.36 -5.92 14.27
CA LYS A 57 -5.29 -6.02 15.73
C LYS A 57 -4.70 -4.77 16.40
N SER A 58 -3.72 -4.12 15.76
CA SER A 58 -3.11 -2.89 16.28
C SER A 58 -3.99 -1.65 16.09
N PHE A 59 -4.83 -1.61 15.06
CA PHE A 59 -5.78 -0.51 14.84
C PHE A 59 -6.93 -0.54 15.85
N ASP A 60 -7.47 -1.74 16.12
CA ASP A 60 -8.55 -1.90 17.11
C ASP A 60 -8.09 -1.55 18.52
N GLU A 61 -6.86 -1.91 18.90
CA GLU A 61 -6.29 -1.60 20.21
C GLU A 61 -6.10 -0.08 20.41
N ASP A 62 -5.74 0.66 19.36
CA ASP A 62 -5.58 2.12 19.41
C ASP A 62 -6.93 2.88 19.38
N MET A 63 -7.98 2.33 18.74
CA MET A 63 -9.32 2.94 18.73
C MET A 63 -10.13 2.68 20.02
N VAL A 64 -9.78 1.68 20.81
CA VAL A 64 -10.43 1.37 22.10
C VAL A 64 -9.87 2.21 23.26
N ALA A 65 -8.71 2.86 23.07
CA ALA A 65 -8.03 3.65 24.10
C ALA A 65 -8.31 5.17 24.08
N THR A 66 -9.26 5.66 23.25
CA THR A 66 -9.71 7.07 23.19
C THR A 66 -11.18 7.21 23.57
#